data_AF-A0A7X8GTW1-F1
#
_entry.id   AF-A0A7X8GTW1-F1
#
_cell.length_a   1.000
_cell.length_b   1.000
_cell.length_c   1.000
_cell.angle_alpha   90.00
_cell.angle_beta   90.00
_cell.angle_gamma   90.00
#
_symmetry.space_group_name_H-M   'P 1'
#
loop_
_entity.id
_entity.type
_entity.pdbx_description
1 polymer ?
#
loop_
_entity_poly.entity_id
_entity_poly.type
_entity_poly.pdbx_seq_one_letter_code
_entity_poly.pdbx_strand_id
1 'polypeptide(L)'
;PYVRPSIEELVPNDTSMFIWARNTETGEKDLIDPQQFVSQINGEINNLALSAAIIYWLTDDETYAKFAADILNQWARGAFYQEPIVGACRTGFLDIQTLGDNHYQPLILAYDFVFPFMKKEGYELSWYQNVFEKFASTLTFRGFWNNNWYAAVSSTLVYAALSLDDKEKQDFYLQFVLERDTIDGSCGHLSLSTTVKDWLTPDGHWKEPGGYHNFPVSNLIKAAFALEKNGYPVFIDYPELFDATYAMLKYSFPNLFVSAFGDTGRAYQSPETLEIGLVIADKYKRPEISGMMAAMNMLIQREMYERSSSGILGLLTYLPDFPDVESEPYSWPRSGELDFARFYLQRNGADEKTGLMFGVQGASYNHNHCNGMAMELYGCGEVMGIDAGVGPNYEHPLHQQYFSQWGAHNTVVAAGSSASVPFSGGAGRKNMGAIELAAMEPMPGAEAVTFPLVHRYPIPGYIHGNQPASNNGYRADFRFHGLLH
;
A
#
# COMPACT_ATOMS: atom_id res chain seq x y z
N PRO A 1 18.14 -17.65 8.11
CA PRO A 1 17.37 -17.06 6.98
C PRO A 1 18.07 -17.38 5.65
N TYR A 2 17.33 -17.50 4.55
CA TYR A 2 17.88 -17.81 3.24
C TYR A 2 17.68 -16.64 2.27
N VAL A 3 18.66 -16.43 1.40
CA VAL A 3 18.57 -15.49 0.28
C VAL A 3 18.02 -16.24 -0.93
N ARG A 4 16.97 -15.68 -1.55
CA ARG A 4 16.40 -16.18 -2.81
C ARG A 4 17.49 -16.19 -3.90
N PRO A 5 17.71 -17.31 -4.62
CA PRO A 5 18.61 -17.33 -5.77
C PRO A 5 18.08 -16.46 -6.91
N SER A 6 18.98 -15.90 -7.73
CA SER A 6 18.58 -15.23 -8.98
C SER A 6 18.14 -16.27 -10.02
N ILE A 7 17.42 -15.84 -11.07
CA ILE A 7 16.98 -16.74 -12.15
C ILE A 7 18.19 -17.44 -12.81
N GLU A 8 19.31 -16.74 -12.97
CA GLU A 8 20.54 -17.26 -13.57
C GLU A 8 21.22 -18.34 -12.71
N GLU A 9 20.94 -18.38 -11.41
CA GLU A 9 21.44 -19.42 -10.50
C GLU A 9 20.56 -20.68 -10.50
N LEU A 10 19.36 -20.62 -11.10
CA LEU A 10 18.45 -21.75 -11.16
C LEU A 10 18.85 -22.74 -12.26
N VAL A 11 18.65 -24.02 -11.97
CA VAL A 11 18.84 -25.09 -12.95
C VAL A 11 17.56 -25.22 -13.78
N PRO A 12 17.60 -25.03 -15.12
CA PRO A 12 16.40 -25.18 -15.95
C PRO A 12 15.84 -26.61 -15.90
N ASN A 13 14.53 -26.74 -15.81
CA ASN A 13 13.81 -28.02 -15.71
C ASN A 13 14.25 -28.88 -14.51
N ASP A 14 14.66 -28.27 -13.41
CA ASP A 14 14.97 -29.00 -12.19
C ASP A 14 13.71 -29.66 -11.61
N THR A 15 13.77 -30.98 -11.43
CA THR A 15 12.70 -31.80 -10.83
C THR A 15 13.02 -32.21 -9.40
N SER A 16 14.07 -31.65 -8.78
CA SER A 16 14.54 -32.03 -7.45
C SER A 16 13.57 -31.69 -6.33
N MET A 17 12.60 -30.79 -6.56
CA MET A 17 11.71 -30.18 -5.55
C MET A 17 12.46 -29.34 -4.50
N PHE A 18 13.75 -29.08 -4.70
CA PHE A 18 14.59 -28.27 -3.83
C PHE A 18 15.30 -27.18 -4.63
N ILE A 19 15.81 -26.16 -3.93
CA ILE A 19 16.68 -25.14 -4.54
C ILE A 19 17.92 -24.91 -3.69
N TRP A 20 19.00 -24.51 -4.35
CA TRP A 20 20.20 -24.04 -3.66
C TRP A 20 20.02 -22.58 -3.24
N ALA A 21 19.96 -22.33 -1.93
CA ALA A 21 19.82 -20.99 -1.38
C ALA A 21 20.94 -20.68 -0.39
N ARG A 22 21.41 -19.43 -0.39
CA ARG A 22 22.48 -18.99 0.51
C ARG A 22 21.93 -18.70 1.90
N ASN A 23 22.44 -19.35 2.92
CA ASN A 23 22.15 -19.06 4.32
C ASN A 23 22.82 -17.73 4.72
N THR A 24 22.06 -16.79 5.28
CA THR A 24 22.57 -15.46 5.65
C THR A 24 23.47 -15.49 6.89
N GLU A 25 23.41 -16.54 7.71
CA GLU A 25 24.20 -16.65 8.95
C GLU A 25 25.55 -17.32 8.69
N THR A 26 25.55 -18.42 7.91
CA THR A 26 26.78 -19.16 7.60
C THR A 26 27.48 -18.67 6.34
N GLY A 27 26.75 -18.02 5.43
CA GLY A 27 27.24 -17.64 4.10
C GLY A 27 27.32 -18.80 3.11
N GLU A 28 27.00 -20.02 3.54
CA GLU A 28 27.07 -21.24 2.71
C GLU A 28 25.75 -21.47 1.95
N LYS A 29 25.80 -22.25 0.86
CA LYS A 29 24.60 -22.67 0.11
C LYS A 29 24.09 -24.00 0.67
N ASP A 30 22.82 -24.03 1.04
CA ASP A 30 22.11 -25.25 1.43
C ASP A 30 21.05 -25.61 0.37
N LEU A 31 20.72 -26.90 0.29
CA LEU A 31 19.59 -27.39 -0.47
C LEU A 31 18.32 -27.31 0.39
N ILE A 32 17.36 -26.47 0.01
CA ILE A 32 16.17 -26.19 0.80
C ILE A 32 14.89 -26.39 0.01
N ASP A 33 13.77 -26.58 0.73
CA ASP A 33 12.44 -26.51 0.13
C ASP A 33 12.18 -25.05 -0.31
N PRO A 34 11.87 -24.81 -1.60
CA PRO A 34 11.73 -23.47 -2.12
C PRO A 34 10.51 -22.72 -1.58
N GLN A 35 9.54 -23.36 -0.91
CA GLN A 35 8.23 -22.81 -0.45
C GLN A 35 7.97 -21.33 -0.76
N GLN A 36 8.57 -20.43 0.01
CA GLN A 36 8.37 -18.97 -0.02
C GLN A 36 8.94 -18.24 -1.25
N PHE A 37 9.80 -18.88 -2.04
CA PHE A 37 10.50 -18.29 -3.17
C PHE A 37 9.85 -18.60 -4.52
N VAL A 38 9.03 -19.66 -4.61
CA VAL A 38 8.46 -20.12 -5.88
C VAL A 38 7.67 -19.01 -6.57
N SER A 39 6.73 -18.39 -5.86
CA SER A 39 5.85 -17.37 -6.43
C SER A 39 6.61 -16.10 -6.82
N GLN A 40 7.66 -15.73 -6.06
CA GLN A 40 8.52 -14.60 -6.37
C GLN A 40 9.37 -14.85 -7.62
N ILE A 41 9.97 -16.04 -7.75
CA ILE A 41 10.75 -16.45 -8.93
C ILE A 41 9.84 -16.47 -10.16
N ASN A 42 8.65 -17.08 -10.05
CA ASN A 42 7.67 -17.09 -11.13
C ASN A 42 7.24 -15.67 -11.50
N GLY A 43 6.97 -14.81 -10.51
CA GLY A 43 6.65 -13.40 -10.75
C GLY A 43 7.74 -12.65 -11.52
N GLU A 44 9.02 -12.91 -11.24
CA GLU A 44 10.14 -12.32 -11.96
C GLU A 44 10.18 -12.79 -13.43
N ILE A 45 9.99 -14.09 -13.68
CA ILE A 45 9.87 -14.65 -15.05
C ILE A 45 8.66 -14.06 -15.79
N ASN A 46 7.52 -13.94 -15.11
CA ASN A 46 6.29 -13.41 -15.68
C ASN A 46 6.44 -11.94 -16.09
N ASN A 47 7.18 -11.14 -15.31
CA ASN A 47 7.51 -9.76 -15.66
C ASN A 47 8.42 -9.67 -16.90
N LEU A 48 9.34 -10.61 -17.09
CA LEU A 48 10.15 -10.68 -18.32
C LEU A 48 9.27 -10.96 -19.54
N ALA A 49 8.27 -11.85 -19.43
CA ALA A 49 7.33 -12.13 -20.50
C ALA A 49 6.51 -10.88 -20.87
N LEU A 50 5.98 -10.15 -19.89
CA LEU A 50 5.25 -8.89 -20.14
C LEU A 50 6.16 -7.83 -20.79
N SER A 51 7.39 -7.70 -20.30
CA SER A 51 8.36 -6.75 -20.87
C SER A 51 8.68 -7.07 -22.34
N ALA A 52 8.94 -8.34 -22.65
CA ALA A 52 9.18 -8.77 -24.02
C ALA A 52 7.94 -8.60 -24.90
N ALA A 53 6.74 -8.91 -24.40
CA ALA A 53 5.48 -8.73 -25.13
C ALA A 53 5.27 -7.26 -25.55
N ILE A 54 5.57 -6.31 -24.66
CA ILE A 54 5.43 -4.88 -24.94
C ILE A 54 6.55 -4.36 -25.84
N ILE A 55 7.79 -4.81 -25.65
CA ILE A 55 8.89 -4.46 -26.57
C ILE A 55 8.51 -4.90 -27.99
N TYR A 56 8.00 -6.13 -28.15
CA TYR A 56 7.47 -6.60 -29.43
C TYR A 56 6.40 -5.66 -29.98
N TRP A 57 5.38 -5.31 -29.18
CA TRP A 57 4.33 -4.40 -29.61
C TRP A 57 4.84 -3.01 -30.04
N LEU A 58 5.93 -2.53 -29.44
CA LEU A 58 6.54 -1.24 -29.76
C LEU A 58 7.49 -1.28 -30.97
N THR A 59 8.13 -2.42 -31.25
CA THR A 59 9.25 -2.50 -32.21
C THR A 59 9.01 -3.47 -33.37
N ASP A 60 7.95 -4.27 -33.31
CA ASP A 60 7.66 -5.39 -34.21
C ASP A 60 8.76 -6.49 -34.25
N ASP A 61 9.71 -6.51 -33.30
CA ASP A 61 10.75 -7.55 -33.24
C ASP A 61 10.19 -8.86 -32.68
N GLU A 62 9.92 -9.81 -33.59
CA GLU A 62 9.37 -11.13 -33.29
C GLU A 62 10.24 -11.98 -32.35
N THR A 63 11.52 -11.64 -32.14
CA THR A 63 12.37 -12.32 -31.15
C THR A 63 11.80 -12.18 -29.74
N TYR A 64 11.30 -10.99 -29.41
CA TYR A 64 10.66 -10.74 -28.12
C TYR A 64 9.27 -11.38 -28.04
N ALA A 65 8.52 -11.38 -29.15
CA ALA A 65 7.24 -12.07 -29.23
C ALA A 65 7.39 -13.56 -28.95
N LYS A 66 8.38 -14.20 -29.60
CA LYS A 66 8.71 -15.62 -29.42
C LYS A 66 9.05 -15.95 -27.97
N PHE A 67 9.89 -15.11 -27.34
CA PHE A 67 10.28 -15.28 -25.94
C PHE A 67 9.06 -15.23 -25.00
N ALA A 68 8.21 -14.21 -25.12
CA ALA A 68 7.00 -14.08 -24.32
C ALA A 68 5.99 -15.20 -24.60
N ALA A 69 5.77 -15.53 -25.87
CA ALA A 69 4.85 -16.59 -26.30
C ALA A 69 5.25 -17.96 -25.77
N ASP A 70 6.55 -18.28 -25.72
CA ASP A 70 7.02 -19.57 -25.18
C ASP A 70 6.73 -19.69 -23.68
N ILE A 71 6.94 -18.62 -22.91
CA ILE A 71 6.63 -18.59 -21.48
C ILE A 71 5.12 -18.73 -21.28
N LEU A 72 4.31 -17.94 -21.99
CA LEU A 72 2.85 -17.99 -21.95
C LEU A 72 2.33 -19.38 -22.30
N ASN A 73 2.86 -20.00 -23.34
CA ASN A 73 2.44 -21.33 -23.79
C ASN A 73 2.74 -22.41 -22.75
N GLN A 74 3.90 -22.36 -22.09
CA GLN A 74 4.22 -23.28 -20.99
C GLN A 74 3.28 -23.06 -19.79
N TRP A 75 3.07 -21.81 -19.41
CA TRP A 75 2.19 -21.45 -18.30
C TRP A 75 0.74 -21.87 -18.55
N ALA A 76 0.16 -21.46 -19.67
CA ALA A 76 -1.23 -21.75 -20.00
C ALA A 76 -1.49 -23.26 -20.09
N ARG A 77 -0.55 -24.03 -20.67
CA ARG A 77 -0.63 -25.50 -20.69
C ARG A 77 -0.69 -26.08 -19.28
N GLY A 78 0.17 -25.60 -18.37
CA GLY A 78 0.21 -26.07 -16.99
C GLY A 78 -1.04 -25.68 -16.21
N ALA A 79 -1.38 -24.39 -16.24
CA ALA A 79 -2.53 -23.84 -15.52
C ALA A 79 -3.86 -24.45 -15.99
N PHE A 80 -4.02 -24.71 -17.30
CA PHE A 80 -5.24 -25.30 -17.86
C PHE A 80 -5.66 -26.61 -17.16
N TYR A 81 -4.71 -27.49 -16.86
CA TYR A 81 -4.96 -28.78 -16.20
C TYR A 81 -5.00 -28.71 -14.67
N GLN A 82 -4.71 -27.55 -14.08
CA GLN A 82 -4.79 -27.36 -12.64
C GLN A 82 -6.18 -26.87 -12.25
N GLU A 83 -6.62 -27.23 -11.05
CA GLU A 83 -7.81 -26.66 -10.43
C GLU A 83 -7.40 -25.78 -9.25
N PRO A 84 -8.21 -24.77 -8.88
CA PRO A 84 -7.90 -23.93 -7.73
C PRO A 84 -7.66 -24.74 -6.46
N ILE A 85 -6.62 -24.38 -5.71
CA ILE A 85 -6.13 -25.16 -4.57
C ILE A 85 -7.27 -25.39 -3.56
N VAL A 86 -7.52 -26.66 -3.24
CA VAL A 86 -8.53 -27.06 -2.26
C VAL A 86 -8.02 -26.70 -0.87
N GLY A 87 -8.72 -25.81 -0.17
CA GLY A 87 -8.33 -25.40 1.17
C GLY A 87 -9.25 -24.34 1.76
N ALA A 88 -8.72 -23.66 2.77
CA ALA A 88 -9.42 -22.55 3.40
C ALA A 88 -9.66 -21.41 2.39
N CYS A 89 -10.61 -20.55 2.72
CA CYS A 89 -10.93 -19.27 2.08
C CYS A 89 -9.80 -18.53 1.35
N ARG A 90 -8.61 -18.57 1.94
CA ARG A 90 -7.43 -17.84 1.51
C ARG A 90 -6.71 -18.46 0.32
N THR A 91 -7.01 -19.69 -0.10
CA THR A 91 -6.27 -20.40 -1.15
C THR A 91 -6.58 -19.88 -2.56
N GLY A 92 -5.53 -19.65 -3.33
CA GLY A 92 -5.60 -19.16 -4.70
C GLY A 92 -5.78 -20.27 -5.74
N PHE A 93 -5.55 -19.89 -6.99
CA PHE A 93 -5.56 -20.79 -8.14
C PHE A 93 -4.22 -21.49 -8.28
N LEU A 94 -3.15 -20.71 -8.46
CA LEU A 94 -1.79 -21.22 -8.65
C LEU A 94 -0.91 -20.98 -7.42
N ASP A 95 -1.38 -20.19 -6.45
CA ASP A 95 -0.69 -19.92 -5.20
C ASP A 95 -1.51 -20.37 -3.97
N ILE A 96 -0.80 -20.84 -2.94
CA ILE A 96 -1.41 -21.27 -1.67
C ILE A 96 -2.20 -20.13 -0.98
N GLN A 97 -1.94 -18.88 -1.35
CA GLN A 97 -2.70 -17.71 -0.97
C GLN A 97 -3.19 -16.97 -2.23
N THR A 98 -4.44 -16.51 -2.23
CA THR A 98 -4.98 -15.64 -3.29
C THR A 98 -4.09 -14.42 -3.55
N LEU A 99 -3.45 -13.86 -2.51
CA LEU A 99 -2.47 -12.78 -2.66
C LEU A 99 -1.33 -13.11 -3.62
N GLY A 100 -0.87 -14.37 -3.65
CA GLY A 100 0.21 -14.79 -4.53
C GLY A 100 -0.23 -15.01 -5.98
N ASP A 101 -1.53 -15.15 -6.26
CA ASP A 101 -2.03 -15.20 -7.64
C ASP A 101 -1.73 -13.89 -8.41
N ASN A 102 -1.49 -12.78 -7.70
CA ASN A 102 -1.03 -11.52 -8.31
C ASN A 102 0.29 -11.64 -9.08
N HIS A 103 1.14 -12.62 -8.75
CA HIS A 103 2.37 -12.85 -9.51
C HIS A 103 2.11 -13.27 -10.97
N TYR A 104 0.87 -13.67 -11.32
CA TYR A 104 0.48 -14.08 -12.66
C TYR A 104 -0.23 -12.97 -13.46
N GLN A 105 -0.52 -11.82 -12.85
CA GLN A 105 -1.05 -10.63 -13.52
C GLN A 105 -0.26 -10.26 -14.80
N PRO A 106 1.10 -10.31 -14.82
CA PRO A 106 1.86 -9.96 -16.03
C PRO A 106 1.58 -10.87 -17.22
N LEU A 107 1.28 -12.17 -16.99
CA LEU A 107 1.01 -13.11 -18.07
C LEU A 107 -0.37 -12.87 -18.71
N ILE A 108 -1.36 -12.51 -17.91
CA ILE A 108 -2.69 -12.14 -18.40
C ILE A 108 -2.58 -10.93 -19.35
N LEU A 109 -1.81 -9.91 -18.95
CA LEU A 109 -1.56 -8.73 -19.80
C LEU A 109 -0.69 -9.05 -21.02
N ALA A 110 0.36 -9.85 -20.86
CA ALA A 110 1.29 -10.19 -21.94
C ALA A 110 0.56 -10.88 -23.10
N TYR A 111 -0.43 -11.72 -22.79
CA TYR A 111 -1.24 -12.43 -23.78
C TYR A 111 -1.85 -11.47 -24.81
N ASP A 112 -2.42 -10.34 -24.39
CA ASP A 112 -3.07 -9.38 -25.29
C ASP A 112 -2.09 -8.82 -26.34
N PHE A 113 -0.88 -8.45 -25.89
CA PHE A 113 0.17 -7.91 -26.77
C PHE A 113 0.71 -8.93 -27.78
N VAL A 114 0.84 -10.22 -27.40
CA VAL A 114 1.41 -11.25 -28.30
C VAL A 114 0.36 -12.12 -28.99
N PHE A 115 -0.93 -11.97 -28.68
CA PHE A 115 -2.00 -12.77 -29.28
C PHE A 115 -1.93 -12.84 -30.81
N PRO A 116 -1.74 -11.73 -31.55
CA PRO A 116 -1.62 -11.78 -33.01
C PRO A 116 -0.46 -12.65 -33.50
N PHE A 117 0.71 -12.54 -32.84
CA PHE A 117 1.88 -13.36 -33.13
C PHE A 117 1.63 -14.84 -32.84
N MET A 118 1.11 -15.14 -31.65
CA MET A 118 0.83 -16.52 -31.24
C MET A 118 -0.15 -17.21 -32.20
N LYS A 119 -1.17 -16.48 -32.66
CA LYS A 119 -2.13 -16.96 -33.66
C LYS A 119 -1.48 -17.21 -35.01
N LYS A 120 -0.63 -16.29 -35.48
CA LYS A 120 0.12 -16.42 -36.75
C LYS A 120 1.04 -17.65 -36.74
N GLU A 121 1.75 -17.86 -35.65
CA GLU A 121 2.74 -18.94 -35.49
C GLU A 121 2.12 -20.28 -35.05
N GLY A 122 0.80 -20.36 -34.91
CA GLY A 122 0.08 -21.61 -34.65
C GLY A 122 0.24 -22.15 -33.21
N TYR A 123 0.43 -21.27 -32.23
CA TYR A 123 0.36 -21.65 -30.81
C TYR A 123 -1.05 -22.13 -30.44
N GLU A 124 -1.12 -22.99 -29.43
CA GLU A 124 -2.41 -23.48 -28.91
C GLU A 124 -3.06 -22.39 -28.03
N LEU A 125 -4.15 -21.80 -28.53
CA LEU A 125 -4.84 -20.68 -27.88
C LEU A 125 -6.07 -21.12 -27.07
N SER A 126 -6.54 -22.36 -27.21
CA SER A 126 -7.77 -22.81 -26.55
C SER A 126 -7.66 -22.89 -25.02
N TRP A 127 -6.44 -22.87 -24.46
CA TRP A 127 -6.21 -22.93 -23.02
C TRP A 127 -6.56 -21.63 -22.29
N TYR A 128 -6.30 -20.48 -22.91
CA TYR A 128 -6.23 -19.19 -22.21
C TYR A 128 -7.58 -18.75 -21.63
N GLN A 129 -8.66 -18.88 -22.39
CA GLN A 129 -9.99 -18.50 -21.93
C GLN A 129 -10.41 -19.27 -20.66
N ASN A 130 -10.06 -20.56 -20.56
CA ASN A 130 -10.32 -21.34 -19.34
C ASN A 130 -9.41 -20.91 -18.18
N VAL A 131 -8.13 -20.62 -18.45
CA VAL A 131 -7.20 -20.14 -17.43
C VAL A 131 -7.64 -18.79 -16.87
N PHE A 132 -8.05 -17.84 -17.71
CA PHE A 132 -8.57 -16.54 -17.29
C PHE A 132 -9.86 -16.69 -16.46
N GLU A 133 -10.78 -17.56 -16.89
CA GLU A 133 -11.99 -17.85 -16.13
C GLU A 133 -11.68 -18.47 -14.76
N LYS A 134 -10.66 -19.34 -14.65
CA LYS A 134 -10.21 -19.90 -13.37
C LYS A 134 -9.66 -18.82 -12.43
N PHE A 135 -8.87 -17.86 -12.93
CA PHE A 135 -8.46 -16.70 -12.14
C PHE A 135 -9.66 -15.84 -11.71
N ALA A 136 -10.52 -15.45 -12.66
CA ALA A 136 -11.68 -14.61 -12.40
C ALA A 136 -12.62 -15.27 -11.36
N SER A 137 -12.94 -16.54 -11.54
CA SER A 137 -13.76 -17.32 -10.62
C SER A 137 -13.13 -17.43 -9.23
N THR A 138 -11.84 -17.79 -9.16
CA THR A 138 -11.15 -17.96 -7.87
C THR A 138 -11.15 -16.66 -7.08
N LEU A 139 -10.76 -15.55 -7.71
CA LEU A 139 -10.63 -14.25 -7.03
C LEU A 139 -11.99 -13.57 -6.78
N THR A 140 -13.04 -13.99 -7.50
CA THR A 140 -14.42 -13.55 -7.23
C THR A 140 -14.99 -14.23 -5.98
N PHE A 141 -14.72 -15.51 -5.74
CA PHE A 141 -15.38 -16.29 -4.68
C PHE A 141 -14.48 -16.67 -3.51
N ARG A 142 -13.18 -16.36 -3.56
CA ARG A 142 -12.20 -16.63 -2.51
C ARG A 142 -11.45 -15.35 -2.12
N GLY A 143 -10.57 -15.48 -1.12
CA GLY A 143 -9.99 -14.33 -0.43
C GLY A 143 -10.88 -13.87 0.72
N PHE A 144 -10.35 -13.02 1.59
CA PHE A 144 -11.08 -12.50 2.73
C PHE A 144 -11.68 -11.14 2.38
N TRP A 145 -13.02 -11.03 2.40
CA TRP A 145 -13.73 -9.77 2.14
C TRP A 145 -13.59 -8.78 3.30
N ASN A 146 -13.34 -9.29 4.51
CA ASN A 146 -13.27 -8.52 5.74
C ASN A 146 -11.84 -8.07 6.11
N ASN A 147 -10.91 -8.07 5.16
CA ASN A 147 -9.57 -7.48 5.26
C ASN A 147 -9.07 -7.04 3.86
N ASN A 148 -7.79 -6.63 3.74
CA ASN A 148 -7.21 -6.20 2.46
C ASN A 148 -7.10 -7.26 1.35
N TRP A 149 -7.33 -8.54 1.60
CA TRP A 149 -6.98 -9.61 0.65
C TRP A 149 -7.75 -9.52 -0.66
N TYR A 150 -9.07 -9.31 -0.61
CA TYR A 150 -9.88 -9.19 -1.82
C TYR A 150 -9.49 -7.95 -2.65
N ALA A 151 -9.16 -6.85 -1.97
CA ALA A 151 -8.78 -5.59 -2.60
C ALA A 151 -7.38 -5.69 -3.23
N ALA A 152 -6.46 -6.37 -2.56
CA ALA A 152 -5.09 -6.59 -3.01
C ALA A 152 -5.02 -7.41 -4.30
N VAL A 153 -6.04 -8.20 -4.65
CA VAL A 153 -6.06 -9.02 -5.88
C VAL A 153 -7.01 -8.50 -6.96
N SER A 154 -7.59 -7.32 -6.75
CA SER A 154 -8.64 -6.74 -7.61
C SER A 154 -8.16 -6.50 -9.05
N SER A 155 -6.92 -6.06 -9.27
CA SER A 155 -6.36 -5.87 -10.61
C SER A 155 -6.24 -7.19 -11.37
N THR A 156 -5.78 -8.26 -10.71
CA THR A 156 -5.70 -9.60 -11.32
C THR A 156 -7.07 -10.12 -11.71
N LEU A 157 -8.08 -9.94 -10.84
CA LEU A 157 -9.48 -10.28 -11.15
C LEU A 157 -9.99 -9.49 -12.38
N VAL A 158 -9.83 -8.17 -12.38
CA VAL A 158 -10.31 -7.31 -13.47
C VAL A 158 -9.61 -7.64 -14.78
N TYR A 159 -8.30 -7.85 -14.78
CA TYR A 159 -7.57 -8.18 -15.99
C TYR A 159 -8.01 -9.54 -16.53
N ALA A 160 -8.15 -10.55 -15.68
CA ALA A 160 -8.66 -11.85 -16.07
C ALA A 160 -10.07 -11.77 -16.67
N ALA A 161 -10.97 -11.01 -16.03
CA ALA A 161 -12.34 -10.83 -16.50
C ALA A 161 -12.41 -10.08 -17.84
N LEU A 162 -11.64 -9.00 -18.00
CA LEU A 162 -11.58 -8.24 -19.26
C LEU A 162 -10.95 -9.05 -20.41
N SER A 163 -10.07 -10.01 -20.12
CA SER A 163 -9.47 -10.92 -21.11
C SER A 163 -10.39 -12.06 -21.57
N LEU A 164 -11.61 -12.16 -21.03
CA LEU A 164 -12.60 -13.13 -21.50
C LEU A 164 -13.26 -12.65 -22.81
N ASP A 165 -13.22 -13.50 -23.83
CA ASP A 165 -13.83 -13.23 -25.14
C ASP A 165 -15.37 -13.31 -25.08
N ASP A 166 -15.89 -14.16 -24.18
CA ASP A 166 -17.32 -14.33 -23.96
C ASP A 166 -17.87 -13.16 -23.13
N LYS A 167 -18.66 -12.31 -23.77
CA LYS A 167 -19.24 -11.12 -23.13
C LYS A 167 -20.16 -11.46 -21.96
N GLU A 168 -20.91 -12.56 -22.02
CA GLU A 168 -21.79 -12.95 -20.90
C GLU A 168 -20.97 -13.35 -19.68
N LYS A 169 -19.85 -14.06 -19.87
CA LYS A 169 -18.92 -14.39 -18.78
C LYS A 169 -18.18 -13.17 -18.27
N GLN A 170 -17.71 -12.31 -19.16
CA GLN A 170 -17.08 -11.05 -18.79
C GLN A 170 -18.02 -10.22 -17.92
N ASP A 171 -19.26 -9.99 -18.37
CA ASP A 171 -20.27 -9.24 -17.61
C ASP A 171 -20.63 -9.94 -16.29
N PHE A 172 -20.68 -11.28 -16.30
CA PHE A 172 -20.91 -12.06 -15.10
C PHE A 172 -19.87 -11.79 -14.01
N TYR A 173 -18.57 -11.72 -14.33
CA TYR A 173 -17.54 -11.44 -13.34
C TYR A 173 -17.44 -9.94 -13.00
N LEU A 174 -17.54 -9.06 -14.00
CA LEU A 174 -17.42 -7.62 -13.79
C LEU A 174 -18.52 -7.05 -12.90
N GLN A 175 -19.73 -7.63 -12.91
CA GLN A 175 -20.78 -7.20 -11.97
C GLN A 175 -20.36 -7.35 -10.50
N PHE A 176 -19.51 -8.33 -10.18
CA PHE A 176 -19.03 -8.55 -8.81
C PHE A 176 -17.93 -7.57 -8.41
N VAL A 177 -17.20 -7.05 -9.39
CA VAL A 177 -16.24 -5.96 -9.15
C VAL A 177 -16.99 -4.65 -8.97
N LEU A 178 -18.00 -4.37 -9.81
CA LEU A 178 -18.64 -3.06 -9.84
C LEU A 178 -19.69 -2.88 -8.72
N GLU A 179 -20.61 -3.84 -8.54
CA GLU A 179 -21.84 -3.59 -7.78
C GLU A 179 -22.28 -4.72 -6.83
N ARG A 180 -21.73 -5.93 -6.96
CA ARG A 180 -22.23 -7.10 -6.24
C ARG A 180 -21.16 -7.80 -5.40
N ASP A 181 -21.44 -8.01 -4.12
CA ASP A 181 -20.54 -8.75 -3.24
C ASP A 181 -20.77 -10.27 -3.33
N THR A 182 -19.75 -11.05 -2.95
CA THR A 182 -19.75 -12.53 -2.96
C THR A 182 -19.48 -13.13 -1.58
N ILE A 183 -20.04 -12.52 -0.54
CA ILE A 183 -19.80 -12.89 0.86
C ILE A 183 -20.36 -14.30 1.18
N ASP A 184 -19.47 -15.20 1.60
CA ASP A 184 -19.79 -16.49 2.24
C ASP A 184 -18.89 -16.70 3.48
N GLY A 185 -19.46 -16.53 4.68
CA GLY A 185 -18.67 -16.51 5.91
C GLY A 185 -17.66 -15.36 5.90
N SER A 186 -16.37 -15.67 6.02
CA SER A 186 -15.28 -14.68 5.85
C SER A 186 -14.78 -14.57 4.40
N CYS A 187 -15.36 -15.33 3.46
CA CYS A 187 -14.87 -15.46 2.10
C CYS A 187 -15.59 -14.61 1.08
N GLY A 188 -14.84 -14.23 0.05
CA GLY A 188 -15.37 -13.58 -1.14
C GLY A 188 -14.73 -12.21 -1.38
N HIS A 189 -15.43 -11.46 -2.20
CA HIS A 189 -15.03 -10.17 -2.74
C HIS A 189 -16.10 -9.13 -2.40
N LEU A 190 -15.66 -7.90 -2.12
CA LEU A 190 -16.54 -6.75 -2.07
C LEU A 190 -16.41 -5.98 -3.38
N SER A 191 -17.55 -5.59 -3.92
CA SER A 191 -17.63 -4.66 -5.04
C SER A 191 -17.07 -3.29 -4.68
N LEU A 192 -16.68 -2.50 -5.68
CA LEU A 192 -16.21 -1.13 -5.51
C LEU A 192 -17.22 -0.27 -4.73
N SER A 193 -18.53 -0.44 -4.99
CA SER A 193 -19.59 0.23 -4.22
C SER A 193 -19.50 -0.04 -2.72
N THR A 194 -19.29 -1.29 -2.31
CA THR A 194 -19.14 -1.63 -0.88
C THR A 194 -17.77 -1.22 -0.36
N THR A 195 -16.70 -1.39 -1.16
CA THR A 195 -15.34 -1.01 -0.80
C THR A 195 -15.20 0.47 -0.47
N VAL A 196 -15.70 1.38 -1.32
CA VAL A 196 -15.56 2.82 -1.05
C VAL A 196 -16.30 3.24 0.21
N LYS A 197 -17.47 2.64 0.46
CA LYS A 197 -18.28 2.93 1.63
C LYS A 197 -17.65 2.41 2.92
N ASP A 198 -17.24 1.14 2.91
CA ASP A 198 -16.90 0.43 4.14
C ASP A 198 -15.40 0.47 4.44
N TRP A 199 -14.53 0.52 3.41
CA TRP A 199 -13.07 0.43 3.55
C TRP A 199 -12.29 1.71 3.24
N LEU A 200 -12.89 2.70 2.59
CA LEU A 200 -12.27 4.02 2.43
C LEU A 200 -12.87 5.02 3.43
N THR A 201 -12.02 5.91 3.95
CA THR A 201 -12.47 7.14 4.60
C THR A 201 -13.04 8.08 3.53
N PRO A 202 -13.87 9.08 3.92
CA PRO A 202 -14.44 10.04 2.96
C PRO A 202 -13.41 10.78 2.10
N ASP A 203 -12.14 10.83 2.53
CA ASP A 203 -11.05 11.48 1.84
C ASP A 203 -10.04 10.51 1.20
N GLY A 204 -10.45 9.23 1.08
CA GLY A 204 -9.78 8.20 0.28
C GLY A 204 -8.77 7.32 1.02
N HIS A 205 -8.53 7.50 2.32
CA HIS A 205 -7.60 6.66 3.07
C HIS A 205 -8.18 5.26 3.31
N TRP A 206 -7.40 4.21 3.10
CA TRP A 206 -7.78 2.85 3.41
C TRP A 206 -7.88 2.62 4.92
N LYS A 207 -8.95 1.98 5.42
CA LYS A 207 -9.22 1.83 6.87
C LYS A 207 -8.35 0.76 7.58
N GLU A 208 -7.06 0.78 7.29
CA GLU A 208 -5.99 0.06 7.99
C GLU A 208 -4.77 1.00 8.15
N PRO A 209 -3.74 0.65 8.94
CA PRO A 209 -2.55 1.48 9.08
C PRO A 209 -1.93 1.94 7.76
N GLY A 210 -1.24 3.09 7.79
CA GLY A 210 -0.82 3.78 6.57
C GLY A 210 0.01 2.94 5.59
N GLY A 211 0.88 2.02 6.01
CA GLY A 211 1.57 1.16 5.03
C GLY A 211 0.69 0.05 4.43
N TYR A 212 -0.45 -0.29 5.04
CA TYR A 212 -1.52 -1.07 4.42
C TYR A 212 -2.43 -0.24 3.52
N HIS A 213 -2.21 1.07 3.35
CA HIS A 213 -2.90 1.83 2.31
C HIS A 213 -2.39 1.40 0.93
N ASN A 214 -1.08 1.50 0.70
CA ASN A 214 -0.50 1.26 -0.63
C ASN A 214 -0.80 -0.13 -1.19
N PHE A 215 -0.79 -1.18 -0.36
CA PHE A 215 -0.91 -2.57 -0.81
C PHE A 215 -2.27 -2.87 -1.51
N PRO A 216 -3.43 -2.76 -0.84
CA PRO A 216 -4.74 -2.91 -1.49
C PRO A 216 -5.06 -1.76 -2.45
N VAL A 217 -4.76 -0.51 -2.09
CA VAL A 217 -5.17 0.65 -2.90
C VAL A 217 -4.49 0.62 -4.27
N SER A 218 -3.19 0.28 -4.38
CA SER A 218 -2.54 0.24 -5.70
C SER A 218 -3.23 -0.76 -6.65
N ASN A 219 -3.73 -1.88 -6.14
CA ASN A 219 -4.46 -2.86 -6.95
C ASN A 219 -5.87 -2.38 -7.29
N LEU A 220 -6.58 -1.77 -6.34
CA LEU A 220 -7.89 -1.15 -6.59
C LEU A 220 -7.81 -0.04 -7.64
N ILE A 221 -6.79 0.82 -7.57
CA ILE A 221 -6.59 1.90 -8.54
C ILE A 221 -6.24 1.34 -9.92
N LYS A 222 -5.40 0.30 -10.01
CA LYS A 222 -5.11 -0.39 -11.27
C LYS A 222 -6.38 -1.02 -11.88
N ALA A 223 -7.17 -1.71 -11.06
CA ALA A 223 -8.45 -2.28 -11.46
C ALA A 223 -9.41 -1.20 -11.99
N ALA A 224 -9.63 -0.14 -11.21
CA ALA A 224 -10.46 1.01 -11.57
C ALA A 224 -9.98 1.68 -12.86
N PHE A 225 -8.67 1.85 -13.02
CA PHE A 225 -8.08 2.47 -14.20
C PHE A 225 -8.24 1.60 -15.46
N ALA A 226 -8.08 0.28 -15.36
CA ALA A 226 -8.35 -0.61 -16.49
C ALA A 226 -9.83 -0.61 -16.89
N LEU A 227 -10.75 -0.59 -15.91
CA LEU A 227 -12.18 -0.44 -16.17
C LEU A 227 -12.50 0.92 -16.83
N GLU A 228 -11.91 2.00 -16.34
CA GLU A 228 -12.00 3.36 -16.91
C GLU A 228 -11.55 3.42 -18.37
N LYS A 229 -10.47 2.72 -18.72
CA LYS A 229 -9.99 2.60 -20.10
C LYS A 229 -10.87 1.70 -20.97
N ASN A 230 -11.70 0.86 -20.37
CA ASN A 230 -12.64 -0.05 -21.04
C ASN A 230 -14.10 0.45 -20.99
N GLY A 231 -14.31 1.74 -20.70
CA GLY A 231 -15.62 2.40 -20.86
C GLY A 231 -16.50 2.41 -19.61
N TYR A 232 -16.01 1.97 -18.46
CA TYR A 232 -16.72 2.09 -17.18
C TYR A 232 -16.27 3.38 -16.48
N PRO A 233 -17.15 4.34 -16.15
CA PRO A 233 -16.75 5.64 -15.57
C PRO A 233 -16.45 5.54 -14.06
N VAL A 234 -15.57 4.62 -13.66
CA VAL A 234 -15.33 4.21 -12.27
C VAL A 234 -14.98 5.39 -11.37
N PHE A 235 -14.14 6.32 -11.82
CA PHE A 235 -13.72 7.47 -11.00
C PHE A 235 -14.78 8.58 -10.88
N ILE A 236 -15.83 8.52 -11.71
CA ILE A 236 -17.01 9.40 -11.58
C ILE A 236 -18.02 8.75 -10.63
N ASP A 237 -18.25 7.45 -10.78
CA ASP A 237 -19.21 6.71 -9.96
C ASP A 237 -18.71 6.51 -8.51
N TYR A 238 -17.38 6.39 -8.34
CA TYR A 238 -16.71 6.12 -7.07
C TYR A 238 -15.55 7.12 -6.84
N PRO A 239 -15.83 8.40 -6.57
CA PRO A 239 -14.83 9.45 -6.47
C PRO A 239 -13.80 9.24 -5.34
N GLU A 240 -14.14 8.49 -4.29
CA GLU A 240 -13.22 8.17 -3.19
C GLU A 240 -12.01 7.36 -3.67
N LEU A 241 -12.14 6.62 -4.79
CA LEU A 241 -10.99 5.95 -5.43
C LEU A 241 -10.03 6.97 -6.02
N PHE A 242 -10.50 8.09 -6.58
CA PHE A 242 -9.63 9.18 -6.98
C PHE A 242 -8.92 9.79 -5.77
N ASP A 243 -9.65 10.04 -4.67
CA ASP A 243 -9.03 10.60 -3.47
C ASP A 243 -7.97 9.67 -2.84
N ALA A 244 -8.16 8.35 -2.98
CA ALA A 244 -7.21 7.35 -2.50
C ALA A 244 -5.84 7.42 -3.18
N THR A 245 -5.73 8.03 -4.36
CA THR A 245 -4.45 8.13 -5.08
C THR A 245 -3.45 9.07 -4.42
N TYR A 246 -3.90 9.91 -3.49
CA TYR A 246 -3.06 10.91 -2.82
C TYR A 246 -3.36 11.06 -1.31
N ALA A 247 -4.25 10.22 -0.76
CA ALA A 247 -4.73 10.34 0.61
C ALA A 247 -3.63 10.29 1.69
N MET A 248 -2.60 9.43 1.57
CA MET A 248 -1.58 9.29 2.61
C MET A 248 -0.80 10.59 2.84
N LEU A 249 -0.65 11.42 1.80
CA LEU A 249 0.09 12.69 1.89
C LEU A 249 -0.52 13.62 2.95
N LYS A 250 -1.85 13.61 3.10
CA LYS A 250 -2.58 14.36 4.14
C LYS A 250 -2.17 13.92 5.54
N TYR A 251 -1.77 12.66 5.73
CA TYR A 251 -1.46 12.05 7.02
C TYR A 251 0.04 11.87 7.29
N SER A 252 0.88 12.12 6.28
CA SER A 252 2.34 12.05 6.40
C SER A 252 2.91 13.14 7.31
N PHE A 253 3.97 12.79 8.03
CA PHE A 253 4.89 13.75 8.63
C PHE A 253 5.54 14.65 7.56
N PRO A 254 6.16 15.79 7.94
CA PRO A 254 6.86 16.66 6.99
C PRO A 254 8.00 15.99 6.20
N ASN A 255 8.52 14.85 6.65
CA ASN A 255 9.45 14.01 5.87
C ASN A 255 8.75 13.10 4.83
N LEU A 256 7.43 13.21 4.64
CA LEU A 256 6.57 12.43 3.74
C LEU A 256 6.24 10.99 4.18
N PHE A 257 6.80 10.52 5.29
CA PHE A 257 6.45 9.21 5.84
C PHE A 257 5.22 9.30 6.76
N VAL A 258 4.39 8.27 6.75
CA VAL A 258 3.26 8.14 7.69
C VAL A 258 3.72 7.53 9.03
N SER A 259 2.85 7.66 10.03
CA SER A 259 3.01 6.99 11.31
C SER A 259 3.05 5.46 11.15
N ALA A 260 3.84 4.79 11.98
CA ALA A 260 4.03 3.34 11.94
C ALA A 260 3.08 2.58 12.89
N PHE A 261 1.96 3.19 13.32
CA PHE A 261 1.02 2.54 14.22
C PHE A 261 0.43 1.26 13.61
N GLY A 262 0.23 0.20 14.40
CA GLY A 262 -0.33 -1.07 13.92
C GLY A 262 0.67 -1.94 13.14
N ASP A 263 0.17 -2.94 12.41
CA ASP A 263 0.98 -3.98 11.76
C ASP A 263 1.74 -3.46 10.50
N THR A 264 2.35 -2.27 10.57
CA THR A 264 3.02 -1.65 9.42
C THR A 264 4.40 -1.07 9.75
N GLY A 265 5.09 -0.60 8.72
CA GLY A 265 6.30 0.21 8.86
C GLY A 265 6.06 1.65 8.41
N ARG A 266 7.12 2.45 8.33
CA ARG A 266 7.03 3.80 7.74
C ARG A 266 6.91 3.71 6.22
N ALA A 267 5.72 3.94 5.71
CA ALA A 267 5.45 4.06 4.28
C ALA A 267 5.32 5.54 3.87
N TYR A 268 5.31 5.79 2.58
CA TYR A 268 4.93 7.07 1.98
C TYR A 268 3.94 6.79 0.83
N GLN A 269 3.24 7.81 0.35
CA GLN A 269 2.28 7.66 -0.74
C GLN A 269 2.93 6.99 -1.95
N SER A 270 2.29 5.95 -2.50
CA SER A 270 2.74 5.29 -3.72
C SER A 270 2.79 6.29 -4.89
N PRO A 271 3.98 6.57 -5.48
CA PRO A 271 4.09 7.45 -6.64
C PRO A 271 3.30 6.92 -7.85
N GLU A 272 3.19 5.59 -7.97
CA GLU A 272 2.41 4.92 -9.01
C GLU A 272 0.93 5.31 -8.95
N THR A 273 0.33 5.25 -7.76
CA THR A 273 -1.06 5.70 -7.58
C THR A 273 -1.20 7.19 -7.87
N LEU A 274 -0.24 8.02 -7.46
CA LEU A 274 -0.27 9.45 -7.69
C LEU A 274 -0.19 9.82 -9.18
N GLU A 275 0.64 9.11 -9.97
CA GLU A 275 0.71 9.26 -11.43
C GLU A 275 -0.63 8.90 -12.10
N ILE A 276 -1.27 7.78 -11.71
CA ILE A 276 -2.62 7.44 -12.19
C ILE A 276 -3.62 8.53 -11.80
N GLY A 277 -3.53 9.02 -10.57
CA GLY A 277 -4.31 10.15 -10.08
C GLY A 277 -4.15 11.39 -10.96
N LEU A 278 -2.93 11.75 -11.37
CA LEU A 278 -2.67 12.88 -12.28
C LEU A 278 -3.32 12.68 -13.66
N VAL A 279 -3.30 11.46 -14.20
CA VAL A 279 -3.99 11.13 -15.46
C VAL A 279 -5.49 11.37 -15.34
N ILE A 280 -6.11 10.91 -14.24
CA ILE A 280 -7.54 11.10 -13.98
C ILE A 280 -7.86 12.57 -13.71
N ALA A 281 -6.99 13.27 -12.96
CA ALA A 281 -7.13 14.69 -12.68
C ALA A 281 -7.11 15.53 -13.95
N ASP A 282 -6.18 15.26 -14.87
CA ASP A 282 -6.12 15.96 -16.16
C ASP A 282 -7.32 15.62 -17.05
N LYS A 283 -7.70 14.33 -17.13
CA LYS A 283 -8.86 13.89 -17.92
C LYS A 283 -10.14 14.61 -17.52
N TYR A 284 -10.38 14.71 -16.21
CA TYR A 284 -11.62 15.29 -15.65
C TYR A 284 -11.48 16.74 -15.20
N LYS A 285 -10.34 17.40 -15.45
CA LYS A 285 -10.06 18.80 -15.05
C LYS A 285 -10.33 19.05 -13.57
N ARG A 286 -9.83 18.13 -12.75
CA ARG A 286 -9.95 18.15 -11.28
C ARG A 286 -9.14 19.30 -10.68
N PRO A 287 -9.70 20.11 -9.75
CA PRO A 287 -8.99 21.22 -9.13
C PRO A 287 -7.78 20.78 -8.28
N GLU A 288 -7.76 19.52 -7.82
CA GLU A 288 -6.71 18.95 -6.98
C GLU A 288 -5.36 18.80 -7.71
N ILE A 289 -5.35 18.94 -9.04
CA ILE A 289 -4.17 18.68 -9.90
C ILE A 289 -2.94 19.50 -9.50
N SER A 290 -3.10 20.77 -9.07
CA SER A 290 -1.95 21.59 -8.64
C SER A 290 -1.30 21.07 -7.36
N GLY A 291 -2.12 20.72 -6.35
CA GLY A 291 -1.64 20.13 -5.10
C GLY A 291 -0.98 18.76 -5.32
N MET A 292 -1.55 17.94 -6.21
CA MET A 292 -0.95 16.64 -6.60
C MET A 292 0.39 16.83 -7.32
N MET A 293 0.50 17.84 -8.19
CA MET A 293 1.76 18.20 -8.85
C MET A 293 2.81 18.70 -7.86
N ALA A 294 2.44 19.52 -6.88
CA ALA A 294 3.34 19.93 -5.82
C ALA A 294 3.87 18.72 -5.01
N ALA A 295 2.99 17.76 -4.71
CA ALA A 295 3.38 16.51 -4.05
C ALA A 295 4.32 15.64 -4.90
N MET A 296 4.01 15.49 -6.19
CA MET A 296 4.85 14.74 -7.12
C MET A 296 6.26 15.33 -7.22
N ASN A 297 6.34 16.66 -7.37
CA ASN A 297 7.62 17.38 -7.38
C ASN A 297 8.40 17.16 -6.09
N MET A 298 7.73 17.12 -4.93
CA MET A 298 8.39 16.83 -3.65
C MET A 298 8.97 15.41 -3.59
N LEU A 299 8.24 14.40 -4.08
CA LEU A 299 8.72 13.01 -4.13
C LEU A 299 9.95 12.89 -5.03
N ILE A 300 9.96 13.57 -6.18
CA ILE A 300 11.10 13.59 -7.12
C ILE A 300 12.30 14.32 -6.51
N GLN A 301 12.09 15.51 -5.95
CA GLN A 301 13.16 16.32 -5.34
C GLN A 301 13.84 15.63 -4.15
N ARG A 302 13.11 14.77 -3.44
CA ARG A 302 13.63 13.97 -2.32
C ARG A 302 14.14 12.58 -2.73
N GLU A 303 14.27 12.32 -4.03
CA GLU A 303 14.75 11.04 -4.57
C GLU A 303 13.89 9.83 -4.13
N MET A 304 12.63 10.10 -3.76
CA MET A 304 11.65 9.07 -3.39
C MET A 304 10.91 8.51 -4.61
N TYR A 305 11.02 9.20 -5.75
CA TYR A 305 10.46 8.78 -7.02
C TYR A 305 11.35 9.19 -8.18
N GLU A 306 11.64 8.24 -9.08
CA GLU A 306 12.31 8.50 -10.34
C GLU A 306 11.38 8.07 -11.48
N ARG A 307 10.85 9.04 -12.22
CA ARG A 307 9.87 8.75 -13.26
C ARG A 307 10.39 7.81 -14.35
N SER A 308 11.67 7.93 -14.73
CA SER A 308 12.35 7.06 -15.70
C SER A 308 12.41 5.59 -15.29
N SER A 309 12.24 5.26 -14.00
CA SER A 309 12.24 3.88 -13.51
C SER A 309 10.83 3.31 -13.27
N SER A 310 9.76 4.01 -13.71
CA SER A 310 8.35 3.58 -13.55
C SER A 310 7.95 2.34 -14.37
N GLY A 311 8.88 1.81 -15.17
CA GLY A 311 8.67 0.63 -15.99
C GLY A 311 7.52 0.78 -16.99
N ILE A 312 6.91 -0.35 -17.30
CA ILE A 312 5.88 -0.50 -18.33
C ILE A 312 4.61 0.28 -18.03
N LEU A 313 4.14 0.23 -16.78
CA LEU A 313 2.93 0.94 -16.41
C LEU A 313 3.14 2.44 -16.64
N GLY A 314 4.28 2.99 -16.21
CA GLY A 314 4.60 4.38 -16.47
C GLY A 314 4.70 4.72 -17.97
N LEU A 315 5.38 3.87 -18.75
CA LEU A 315 5.55 4.07 -20.19
C LEU A 315 4.22 4.13 -20.95
N LEU A 316 3.26 3.28 -20.60
CA LEU A 316 2.01 3.13 -21.36
C LEU A 316 0.84 3.93 -20.81
N THR A 317 0.86 4.32 -19.53
CA THR A 317 -0.34 4.84 -18.87
C THR A 317 -0.22 6.25 -18.31
N TYR A 318 0.99 6.73 -18.00
CA TYR A 318 1.16 8.04 -17.39
C TYR A 318 1.01 9.15 -18.44
N LEU A 319 0.80 10.38 -17.96
CA LEU A 319 0.88 11.54 -18.83
C LEU A 319 2.30 11.65 -19.42
N PRO A 320 2.47 11.92 -20.72
CA PRO A 320 3.81 12.01 -21.30
C PRO A 320 4.63 13.13 -20.63
N ASP A 321 4.00 14.28 -20.45
CA ASP A 321 4.53 15.43 -19.73
C ASP A 321 3.67 15.74 -18.51
N PHE A 322 4.25 16.40 -17.51
CA PHE A 322 3.45 16.90 -16.41
C PHE A 322 2.50 18.01 -16.87
N PRO A 323 1.27 18.06 -16.33
CA PRO A 323 0.33 19.15 -16.58
C PRO A 323 0.97 20.52 -16.33
N ASP A 324 0.75 21.47 -17.25
CA ASP A 324 1.15 22.86 -17.08
C ASP A 324 0.19 23.57 -16.12
N VAL A 325 0.56 23.58 -14.84
CA VAL A 325 -0.23 24.16 -13.75
C VAL A 325 0.62 25.13 -12.95
N GLU A 326 -0.01 26.17 -12.41
CA GLU A 326 0.71 27.12 -11.54
C GLU A 326 1.29 26.39 -10.33
N SER A 327 2.59 26.62 -10.09
CA SER A 327 3.32 25.98 -9.00
C SER A 327 2.84 26.52 -7.66
N GLU A 328 2.19 25.65 -6.88
CA GLU A 328 1.85 25.93 -5.48
C GLU A 328 2.88 25.30 -4.53
N PRO A 329 3.18 25.96 -3.38
CA PRO A 329 3.93 25.32 -2.32
C PRO A 329 3.21 24.06 -1.85
N TYR A 330 3.95 22.96 -1.73
CA TYR A 330 3.40 21.74 -1.14
C TYR A 330 2.87 22.01 0.27
N SER A 331 1.58 21.79 0.46
CA SER A 331 0.91 22.00 1.74
C SER A 331 -0.24 21.01 1.94
N TRP A 332 -0.50 20.68 3.20
CA TRP A 332 -1.62 19.85 3.62
C TRP A 332 -2.29 20.46 4.84
N PRO A 333 -3.54 20.03 5.15
CA PRO A 333 -4.25 20.49 6.33
C PRO A 333 -3.39 20.43 7.60
N ARG A 334 -3.51 21.48 8.42
CA ARG A 334 -2.78 21.59 9.69
C ARG A 334 -3.14 20.47 10.66
N SER A 335 -4.36 19.98 10.54
CA SER A 335 -4.95 18.99 11.44
C SER A 335 -5.71 17.95 10.62
N GLY A 336 -5.64 16.69 11.06
CA GLY A 336 -6.27 15.56 10.38
C GLY A 336 -6.74 14.51 11.38
N GLU A 337 -7.72 13.72 10.96
CA GLU A 337 -8.26 12.59 11.71
C GLU A 337 -8.41 11.38 10.78
N LEU A 338 -7.90 10.22 11.21
CA LEU A 338 -8.36 8.94 10.70
C LEU A 338 -9.34 8.35 11.73
N ASP A 339 -10.62 8.41 11.39
CA ASP A 339 -11.74 8.07 12.27
C ASP A 339 -11.68 6.63 12.80
N PHE A 340 -11.36 5.67 11.93
CA PHE A 340 -11.30 4.24 12.25
C PHE A 340 -10.21 3.93 13.29
N ALA A 341 -9.10 4.67 13.25
CA ALA A 341 -7.97 4.52 14.16
C ALA A 341 -8.03 5.48 15.35
N ARG A 342 -8.95 6.45 15.34
CA ARG A 342 -8.91 7.64 16.21
C ARG A 342 -7.51 8.24 16.22
N PHE A 343 -6.90 8.34 15.04
CA PHE A 343 -5.59 8.98 14.87
C PHE A 343 -5.80 10.45 14.58
N TYR A 344 -5.38 11.30 15.51
CA TYR A 344 -5.44 12.75 15.39
C TYR A 344 -4.03 13.28 15.23
N LEU A 345 -3.82 14.14 14.25
CA LEU A 345 -2.53 14.76 14.00
C LEU A 345 -2.63 16.27 13.96
N GLN A 346 -1.56 16.95 14.36
CA GLN A 346 -1.44 18.38 14.15
C GLN A 346 0.01 18.74 13.83
N ARG A 347 0.17 19.65 12.86
CA ARG A 347 1.47 20.13 12.38
C ARG A 347 1.51 21.66 12.29
N ASN A 348 2.69 22.27 12.27
CA ASN A 348 2.84 23.72 12.04
C ASN A 348 3.14 24.08 10.58
N GLY A 349 3.45 23.09 9.73
CA GLY A 349 3.83 23.25 8.33
C GLY A 349 4.29 21.93 7.71
N ALA A 350 4.74 21.99 6.45
CA ALA A 350 5.21 20.83 5.68
C ALA A 350 6.73 20.84 5.41
N ASP A 351 7.46 21.82 5.94
CA ASP A 351 8.92 21.86 5.83
C ASP A 351 9.56 20.72 6.63
N GLU A 352 10.46 19.99 6.01
CA GLU A 352 11.10 18.81 6.63
C GLU A 352 11.92 19.20 7.87
N LYS A 353 12.74 20.26 7.79
CA LYS A 353 13.71 20.56 8.84
C LYS A 353 13.11 21.34 10.00
N THR A 354 12.15 22.21 9.71
CA THR A 354 11.56 23.15 10.67
C THR A 354 10.12 22.81 11.02
N GLY A 355 9.50 21.89 10.28
CA GLY A 355 8.18 21.35 10.59
C GLY A 355 8.19 20.63 11.92
N LEU A 356 7.14 20.88 12.71
CA LEU A 356 6.79 20.17 13.92
C LEU A 356 5.45 19.51 13.68
N MET A 357 5.32 18.26 14.10
CA MET A 357 4.06 17.54 14.07
C MET A 357 3.99 16.60 15.26
N PHE A 358 2.78 16.33 15.74
CA PHE A 358 2.51 15.18 16.59
C PHE A 358 1.35 14.39 15.99
N GLY A 359 1.35 13.09 16.26
CA GLY A 359 0.24 12.19 15.97
C GLY A 359 -0.08 11.37 17.20
N VAL A 360 -1.36 11.29 17.54
CA VAL A 360 -1.87 10.47 18.65
C VAL A 360 -2.93 9.53 18.11
N GLN A 361 -2.80 8.24 18.41
CA GLN A 361 -3.73 7.19 17.98
C GLN A 361 -4.25 6.43 19.20
N GLY A 362 -5.42 5.82 19.06
CA GLY A 362 -5.87 4.78 19.99
C GLY A 362 -7.27 4.26 19.67
N ALA A 363 -7.39 3.17 18.93
CA ALA A 363 -8.66 2.51 18.67
C ALA A 363 -8.54 1.03 18.29
N SER A 364 -9.68 0.34 18.29
CA SER A 364 -9.81 -1.04 17.82
C SER A 364 -10.23 -1.09 16.35
N TYR A 365 -9.32 -1.45 15.46
CA TYR A 365 -9.52 -1.57 14.01
C TYR A 365 -8.70 -2.72 13.43
N ASN A 366 -8.80 -3.02 12.13
CA ASN A 366 -8.04 -4.14 11.56
C ASN A 366 -6.52 -3.82 11.51
N HIS A 367 -5.66 -4.79 11.82
CA HIS A 367 -4.21 -4.58 11.93
C HIS A 367 -3.78 -3.54 12.98
N ASN A 368 -4.58 -3.28 14.01
CA ASN A 368 -4.13 -2.47 15.15
C ASN A 368 -3.18 -3.25 16.07
N HIS A 369 -2.45 -2.54 16.93
CA HIS A 369 -1.71 -3.12 18.04
C HIS A 369 -2.46 -2.90 19.35
N CYS A 370 -2.01 -3.54 20.43
CA CYS A 370 -2.41 -3.16 21.77
C CYS A 370 -1.57 -1.96 22.24
N ASN A 371 -1.86 -0.77 21.73
CA ASN A 371 -1.01 0.41 21.91
C ASN A 371 -1.60 1.53 22.79
N GLY A 372 -2.77 1.30 23.39
CA GLY A 372 -3.45 2.28 24.25
C GLY A 372 -3.66 3.63 23.54
N MET A 373 -3.23 4.71 24.17
CA MET A 373 -3.12 6.04 23.55
C MET A 373 -1.64 6.28 23.19
N ALA A 374 -1.25 5.89 21.98
CA ALA A 374 0.13 5.97 21.50
C ALA A 374 0.40 7.31 20.81
N MET A 375 1.63 7.83 20.96
CA MET A 375 2.06 9.09 20.37
C MET A 375 3.37 8.96 19.60
N GLU A 376 3.45 9.63 18.45
CA GLU A 376 4.70 9.94 17.76
C GLU A 376 4.84 11.46 17.61
N LEU A 377 6.08 11.95 17.68
CA LEU A 377 6.44 13.36 17.50
C LEU A 377 7.33 13.52 16.28
N TYR A 378 7.34 14.69 15.67
CA TYR A 378 8.22 15.02 14.56
C TYR A 378 8.84 16.40 14.75
N GLY A 379 10.12 16.50 14.42
CA GLY A 379 10.86 17.74 14.43
C GLY A 379 12.31 17.54 13.99
N CYS A 380 12.96 18.60 13.53
CA CYS A 380 14.36 18.57 13.09
C CYS A 380 14.64 17.54 11.96
N GLY A 381 13.66 17.26 11.10
CA GLY A 381 13.79 16.31 9.99
C GLY A 381 13.38 14.88 10.29
N GLU A 382 13.14 14.51 11.57
CA GLU A 382 13.01 13.11 11.98
C GLU A 382 11.80 12.86 12.88
N VAL A 383 11.34 11.61 12.91
CA VAL A 383 10.31 11.16 13.86
C VAL A 383 10.95 10.80 15.19
N MET A 384 10.48 11.41 16.27
CA MET A 384 10.87 11.17 17.66
C MET A 384 9.78 10.39 18.39
N GLY A 385 10.18 9.55 19.36
CA GLY A 385 9.23 8.64 20.00
C GLY A 385 8.65 7.69 18.97
N ILE A 386 9.53 6.90 18.34
CA ILE A 386 9.19 6.02 17.22
C ILE A 386 8.25 4.91 17.71
N ASP A 387 7.16 4.65 16.97
CA ASP A 387 6.40 3.41 17.13
C ASP A 387 7.19 2.24 16.53
N ALA A 388 7.22 1.10 17.23
CA ALA A 388 8.01 -0.06 16.83
C ALA A 388 7.49 -0.73 15.55
N GLY A 389 6.24 -0.46 15.16
CA GLY A 389 5.59 -1.05 13.99
C GLY A 389 5.56 -2.58 14.05
N VAL A 390 5.39 -3.24 12.91
CA VAL A 390 5.15 -4.70 12.84
C VAL A 390 6.31 -5.58 13.35
N GLY A 391 7.53 -5.06 13.41
CA GLY A 391 8.73 -5.87 13.67
C GLY A 391 9.09 -6.76 12.46
N PRO A 392 9.50 -8.03 12.64
CA PRO A 392 9.94 -8.88 11.53
C PRO A 392 8.83 -9.19 10.51
N ASN A 393 7.65 -9.58 10.98
CA ASN A 393 6.38 -9.73 10.22
C ASN A 393 5.28 -10.14 11.22
N TYR A 394 4.01 -10.00 10.83
CA TYR A 394 2.88 -10.25 11.73
C TYR A 394 2.73 -11.74 12.16
N GLU A 395 3.32 -12.69 11.42
CA GLU A 395 3.28 -14.12 11.77
C GLU A 395 4.39 -14.52 12.76
N HIS A 396 5.42 -13.68 12.91
CA HIS A 396 6.57 -13.97 13.74
C HIS A 396 6.19 -13.97 15.24
N PRO A 397 6.66 -14.93 16.07
CA PRO A 397 6.35 -14.94 17.50
C PRO A 397 6.73 -13.65 18.24
N LEU A 398 7.83 -12.99 17.84
CA LEU A 398 8.22 -11.68 18.38
C LEU A 398 7.17 -10.58 18.13
N HIS A 399 6.44 -10.64 17.01
CA HIS A 399 5.37 -9.69 16.76
C HIS A 399 4.28 -9.82 17.82
N GLN A 400 3.80 -11.04 18.05
CA GLN A 400 2.76 -11.34 19.04
C GLN A 400 3.22 -11.07 20.47
N GLN A 401 4.49 -11.33 20.79
CA GLN A 401 5.00 -11.25 22.16
C GLN A 401 5.52 -9.87 22.56
N TYR A 402 5.87 -9.01 21.59
CA TYR A 402 6.47 -7.71 21.86
C TYR A 402 5.89 -6.58 20.99
N PHE A 403 6.06 -6.62 19.67
CA PHE A 403 5.75 -5.46 18.81
C PHE A 403 4.29 -5.04 18.83
N SER A 404 3.36 -5.99 19.00
CA SER A 404 1.92 -5.73 19.11
C SER A 404 1.44 -5.47 20.54
N GLN A 405 2.36 -5.40 21.51
CA GLN A 405 2.08 -5.26 22.95
C GLN A 405 2.35 -3.84 23.46
N TRP A 406 1.68 -3.43 24.56
CA TRP A 406 1.73 -2.05 25.07
C TRP A 406 3.15 -1.55 25.34
N GLY A 407 4.03 -2.44 25.80
CA GLY A 407 5.43 -2.11 26.11
C GLY A 407 6.28 -1.70 24.90
N ALA A 408 5.82 -1.93 23.68
CA ALA A 408 6.50 -1.49 22.46
C ALA A 408 6.07 -0.08 21.99
N HIS A 409 5.16 0.58 22.71
CA HIS A 409 4.53 1.83 22.29
C HIS A 409 4.73 2.97 23.29
N ASN A 410 4.72 4.21 22.78
CA ASN A 410 4.81 5.43 23.60
C ASN A 410 3.44 5.74 24.22
N THR A 411 3.08 4.95 25.23
CA THR A 411 1.76 4.92 25.85
C THR A 411 1.88 4.74 27.37
N VAL A 412 0.76 4.85 28.09
CA VAL A 412 0.72 4.58 29.53
C VAL A 412 0.26 3.15 29.77
N VAL A 413 1.09 2.36 30.44
CA VAL A 413 0.75 0.98 30.85
C VAL A 413 0.26 0.96 32.29
N ALA A 414 -1.02 0.67 32.49
CA ALA A 414 -1.58 0.49 33.83
C ALA A 414 -1.24 -0.91 34.37
N ALA A 415 -0.75 -0.97 35.62
CA ALA A 415 -0.46 -2.22 36.35
C ALA A 415 0.46 -3.23 35.61
N GLY A 416 1.32 -2.75 34.70
CA GLY A 416 2.30 -3.58 33.98
C GLY A 416 1.70 -4.68 33.10
N SER A 417 0.40 -4.63 32.79
CA SER A 417 -0.27 -5.63 31.97
C SER A 417 -0.39 -5.13 30.53
N SER A 418 0.29 -5.83 29.61
CA SER A 418 0.14 -5.60 28.17
C SER A 418 -1.13 -6.29 27.68
N ALA A 419 -2.06 -5.51 27.15
CA ALA A 419 -3.39 -5.87 26.67
C ALA A 419 -4.46 -6.05 27.76
N SER A 420 -5.62 -5.39 27.56
CA SER A 420 -6.83 -5.61 28.35
C SER A 420 -7.49 -6.97 28.07
N VAL A 421 -7.13 -7.61 26.94
CA VAL A 421 -7.64 -8.91 26.52
C VAL A 421 -6.48 -9.71 25.90
N PRO A 422 -6.17 -10.92 26.40
CA PRO A 422 -5.24 -11.82 25.72
C PRO A 422 -5.73 -12.11 24.30
N PHE A 423 -4.86 -11.99 23.31
CA PHE A 423 -5.17 -12.38 21.93
C PHE A 423 -4.24 -13.48 21.45
N SER A 424 -4.74 -14.30 20.53
CA SER A 424 -4.00 -15.38 19.87
C SER A 424 -4.10 -15.18 18.36
N GLY A 425 -2.96 -15.21 17.66
CA GLY A 425 -2.88 -14.98 16.21
C GLY A 425 -1.91 -13.84 15.87
N GLY A 426 -1.54 -13.75 14.59
CA GLY A 426 -0.58 -12.74 14.10
C GLY A 426 -1.25 -11.40 13.79
N ALA A 427 -1.92 -11.34 12.64
CA ALA A 427 -2.64 -10.16 12.15
C ALA A 427 -4.08 -10.04 12.68
N GLY A 428 -4.69 -8.87 12.48
CA GLY A 428 -6.14 -8.66 12.68
C GLY A 428 -6.48 -7.62 13.74
N ARG A 429 -7.77 -7.53 14.10
CA ARG A 429 -8.30 -6.57 15.10
C ARG A 429 -8.10 -7.04 16.53
N LYS A 430 -7.54 -6.17 17.37
CA LYS A 430 -7.33 -6.31 18.82
C LYS A 430 -8.29 -5.37 19.56
N ASN A 431 -8.99 -5.90 20.57
CA ASN A 431 -10.02 -5.15 21.32
C ASN A 431 -9.40 -4.32 22.45
N MET A 432 -9.29 -3.01 22.23
CA MET A 432 -8.69 -2.04 23.17
C MET A 432 -9.57 -0.82 23.46
N GLY A 433 -10.78 -0.75 22.89
CA GLY A 433 -11.64 0.44 22.95
C GLY A 433 -11.23 1.51 21.93
N ALA A 434 -11.50 2.77 22.24
CA ALA A 434 -11.16 3.93 21.44
C ALA A 434 -10.95 5.17 22.33
N ILE A 435 -10.04 6.06 21.95
CA ILE A 435 -9.86 7.36 22.58
C ILE A 435 -10.90 8.36 22.06
N GLU A 436 -11.21 9.36 22.88
CA GLU A 436 -12.10 10.47 22.52
C GLU A 436 -11.30 11.77 22.43
N LEU A 437 -11.58 12.57 21.39
CA LEU A 437 -10.93 13.86 21.21
C LEU A 437 -11.47 14.86 22.23
N ALA A 438 -10.61 15.33 23.14
CA ALA A 438 -10.99 16.34 24.13
C ALA A 438 -10.98 17.77 23.56
N ALA A 439 -9.95 18.12 22.77
CA ALA A 439 -9.79 19.43 22.14
C ALA A 439 -8.76 19.39 21.01
N MET A 440 -8.95 20.24 19.99
CA MET A 440 -8.03 20.44 18.87
C MET A 440 -8.29 21.80 18.21
N GLU A 441 -7.25 22.51 17.77
CA GLU A 441 -7.38 23.75 16.98
C GLU A 441 -6.32 23.80 15.86
N PRO A 442 -6.71 23.82 14.58
CA PRO A 442 -8.08 23.64 14.08
C PRO A 442 -8.59 22.21 14.27
N MET A 443 -9.91 22.04 14.17
CA MET A 443 -10.49 20.71 13.96
C MET A 443 -10.04 20.14 12.60
N PRO A 444 -10.05 18.81 12.41
CA PRO A 444 -9.76 18.21 11.10
C PRO A 444 -10.62 18.83 9.99
N GLY A 445 -9.98 19.21 8.88
CA GLY A 445 -10.65 19.87 7.75
C GLY A 445 -11.09 21.32 7.97
N ALA A 446 -10.90 21.88 9.17
CA ALA A 446 -11.23 23.28 9.46
C ALA A 446 -10.02 24.20 9.26
N GLU A 447 -10.30 25.47 8.95
CA GLU A 447 -9.27 26.51 8.94
C GLU A 447 -8.84 26.85 10.37
N ALA A 448 -7.54 27.12 10.52
CA ALA A 448 -7.01 27.57 11.80
C ALA A 448 -7.47 28.99 12.14
N VAL A 449 -7.84 29.19 13.39
CA VAL A 449 -8.08 30.52 13.96
C VAL A 449 -6.76 31.26 14.16
N THR A 450 -5.64 30.52 14.24
CA THR A 450 -4.28 31.04 14.41
C THR A 450 -3.49 31.06 13.10
N PHE A 451 -2.82 32.19 12.79
CA PHE A 451 -1.86 32.26 11.68
C PHE A 451 -0.68 31.29 11.91
N PRO A 452 -0.04 30.75 10.86
CA PRO A 452 1.14 29.92 11.01
C PRO A 452 2.21 30.69 11.80
N LEU A 453 2.59 30.18 12.97
CA LEU A 453 3.69 30.72 13.76
C LEU A 453 5.01 30.50 13.00
N VAL A 454 5.34 31.41 12.09
CA VAL A 454 6.68 31.50 11.48
C VAL A 454 7.61 32.14 12.50
N HIS A 455 7.90 31.46 13.60
CA HIS A 455 9.01 31.85 14.46
C HIS A 455 10.31 31.37 13.82
N ARG A 456 10.88 32.24 12.97
CA ARG A 456 12.32 32.22 12.70
C ARG A 456 13.01 32.50 14.03
N TYR A 457 13.46 31.46 14.73
CA TYR A 457 14.48 31.65 15.75
C TYR A 457 15.76 32.07 15.04
N PRO A 458 16.29 33.30 15.21
CA PRO A 458 17.67 33.55 14.86
C PRO A 458 18.50 32.63 15.76
N ILE A 459 19.26 31.71 15.16
CA ILE A 459 20.22 30.85 15.85
C ILE A 459 21.07 31.74 16.76
N PRO A 460 20.97 31.66 18.10
CA PRO A 460 21.94 32.30 18.97
C PRO A 460 23.14 31.37 19.02
N GLY A 461 24.29 31.90 18.62
CA GLY A 461 25.55 31.18 18.63
C GLY A 461 25.87 30.54 19.99
N TYR A 462 26.58 29.42 19.91
CA TYR A 462 27.51 28.87 20.90
C TYR A 462 27.55 29.59 22.26
N ILE A 463 26.93 29.00 23.28
CA ILE A 463 27.22 29.35 24.67
C ILE A 463 28.46 28.56 25.10
N HIS A 464 29.61 29.24 25.08
CA HIS A 464 30.76 28.84 25.87
C HIS A 464 30.44 29.03 27.36
N GLY A 465 30.61 27.98 28.15
CA GLY A 465 30.61 28.09 29.60
C GLY A 465 31.77 28.96 30.07
N ASN A 466 31.44 30.07 30.73
CA ASN A 466 32.21 30.61 31.85
C ASN A 466 31.35 31.62 32.63
N GLN A 467 31.06 31.26 33.87
CA GLN A 467 30.73 32.20 34.95
C GLN A 467 31.94 33.12 35.21
N PRO A 468 31.78 34.38 35.68
CA PRO A 468 31.15 34.63 36.98
C PRO A 468 30.24 35.87 37.11
N ALA A 469 29.30 35.72 38.05
CA ALA A 469 28.69 36.68 38.97
C ALA A 469 28.47 38.16 38.56
N SER A 470 27.21 38.59 38.58
CA SER A 470 26.76 39.62 39.54
C SER A 470 25.23 39.70 39.61
N ASN A 471 24.73 39.90 40.83
CA ASN A 471 23.33 40.08 41.21
C ASN A 471 22.72 41.37 40.64
N ASN A 472 21.43 41.27 40.30
CA ASN A 472 20.32 42.23 40.47
C ASN A 472 19.35 42.01 39.28
N GLY A 473 18.16 41.45 39.39
CA GLY A 473 17.19 41.47 40.48
C GLY A 473 15.90 42.04 39.93
N TYR A 474 14.98 41.19 39.45
CA TYR A 474 13.53 41.42 39.42
C TYR A 474 12.84 40.04 39.34
N ARG A 475 12.31 39.58 40.48
CA ARG A 475 11.48 38.38 40.60
C ARG A 475 10.05 38.75 40.21
N ALA A 476 9.43 37.93 39.35
CA ALA A 476 7.98 37.85 39.25
C ALA A 476 7.49 36.80 40.26
N ASP A 477 6.63 37.24 41.17
CA ASP A 477 5.95 36.41 42.16
C ASP A 477 4.97 35.43 41.51
N PHE A 478 5.02 34.15 41.91
CA PHE A 478 3.88 33.26 41.85
C PHE A 478 3.66 32.64 43.24
N ARG A 479 2.56 33.04 43.88
CA ARG A 479 2.07 32.47 45.13
C ARG A 479 1.30 31.19 44.86
N PHE A 480 1.67 30.11 45.55
CA PHE A 480 0.80 28.95 45.77
C PHE A 480 0.13 29.08 47.15
N HIS A 481 -1.19 28.96 47.19
CA HIS A 481 -1.99 28.47 48.33
C HIS A 481 -2.62 27.18 47.81
N GLY A 482 -2.59 26.00 48.46
CA GLY A 482 -2.42 25.65 49.86
C GLY A 482 -3.61 24.75 50.25
N LEU A 483 -3.33 23.55 50.78
CA LEU A 483 -4.16 22.67 51.66
C LEU A 483 -3.61 21.22 51.54
N LEU A 484 -2.58 20.82 52.29
CA LEU A 484 -2.59 20.24 53.65
C LEU A 484 -3.54 19.03 53.83
N HIS A 485 -3.01 17.82 53.66
CA HIS A 485 -2.64 16.95 54.78
C HIS A 485 -1.53 15.96 54.39
#